data_AF-A0A6M6A682-F1
#
_entry.id   AF-A0A6M6A682-F1
#
_cell.length_a   1.000
_cell.length_b   1.000
_cell.length_c   1.000
_cell.angle_alpha   90.00
_cell.angle_beta   90.00
_cell.angle_gamma   90.00
#
_symmetry.space_group_name_H-M   'P 1'
#
loop_
_entity.id
_entity.type
_entity.pdbx_description
1 polymer ?
#
loop_
_entity_poly.entity_id
_entity_poly.type
_entity_poly.pdbx_seq_one_letter_code
_entity_poly.pdbx_strand_id
1 'polypeptide(L)'
;SLTGQPSACGTTREVGTFSHRLPADLVVTNPKHRATAEKIWKLPAGTIQEKPGFHAVEQSRMLKDGVLNVCWTQASNNMQAGPNIMQEVLPGWRNPDNFMIVSDVYPTVSAQAADLILPSAMWVEKEGAFGNAERRTQFWHQLVTAPGDARSDLWQLMEFSKRFTTDETWPAELLAKAPELKGKTLFEVLFKNGQVDQFPVEQLEAGYKNDEAKAFGFYPQKGLFEEYAQFGRGHGHDLAAFDRYHSERGLRWPVVDGKETRWRYREGLDPYVEKGSEVQFYGYPDKKAIIFALPYEPPAEAPDADYP
;
A
#
# COMPACT_ATOMS: atom_id res chain seq x y z
N SER A 1 9.56 11.24 10.77
CA SER A 1 10.31 10.58 9.70
C SER A 1 10.65 11.63 8.67
N LEU A 2 11.88 11.70 8.17
CA LEU A 2 12.18 12.53 7.00
C LEU A 2 11.77 11.72 5.77
N THR A 3 10.84 12.23 4.96
CA THR A 3 10.22 11.45 3.87
C THR A 3 10.10 12.33 2.64
N GLY A 4 10.51 11.81 1.48
CA GLY A 4 10.53 12.56 0.22
C GLY A 4 9.22 12.52 -0.56
N GLN A 5 8.72 11.32 -0.88
CA GLN A 5 7.47 11.15 -1.64
C GLN A 5 6.23 11.62 -0.86
N PRO A 6 5.16 12.09 -1.54
CA PRO A 6 3.99 12.68 -0.89
C PRO A 6 3.24 11.72 0.04
N SER A 7 3.33 10.41 -0.23
CA SER A 7 2.68 9.37 0.58
C SER A 7 3.54 8.12 0.77
N ALA A 8 4.86 8.28 0.82
CA ALA A 8 5.70 7.18 1.30
C ALA A 8 5.37 6.81 2.75
N CYS A 9 4.94 7.78 3.58
CA CYS A 9 4.34 7.49 4.88
C CYS A 9 2.95 6.86 4.71
N GLY A 10 1.95 7.65 4.27
CA GLY A 10 0.53 7.27 4.31
C GLY A 10 0.12 6.07 3.46
N THR A 11 0.88 5.77 2.41
CA THR A 11 0.60 4.62 1.53
C THR A 11 1.65 3.54 1.77
N THR A 12 2.90 3.76 1.36
CA THR A 12 3.88 2.66 1.31
C THR A 12 4.16 2.07 2.69
N ARG A 13 4.39 2.90 3.70
CA ARG A 13 4.80 2.46 5.04
C ARG A 13 3.62 2.13 5.96
N GLU A 14 2.57 2.95 5.94
CA GLU A 14 1.42 2.77 6.82
C GLU A 14 0.49 1.64 6.33
N VAL A 15 0.26 1.49 5.02
CA VAL A 15 -0.44 0.32 4.44
C VAL A 15 0.50 -0.89 4.38
N GLY A 16 1.81 -0.68 4.26
CA GLY A 16 2.79 -1.75 4.24
C GLY A 16 2.95 -2.42 2.88
N THR A 17 3.03 -1.65 1.79
CA THR A 17 3.23 -2.15 0.43
C THR A 17 4.70 -2.54 0.18
N PHE A 18 5.25 -3.36 1.07
CA PHE A 18 6.60 -3.91 0.99
C PHE A 18 6.53 -5.43 1.04
N SER A 19 7.55 -6.08 0.48
CA SER A 19 7.59 -7.54 0.37
C SER A 19 7.56 -8.32 1.69
N HIS A 20 7.82 -7.66 2.83
CA HIS A 20 7.86 -8.25 4.16
C HIS A 20 6.74 -7.76 5.09
N ARG A 21 5.83 -6.92 4.60
CA ARG A 21 4.93 -6.11 5.44
C ARG A 21 3.47 -6.55 5.37
N LEU A 22 2.77 -6.19 6.44
CA LEU A 22 1.32 -6.05 6.55
C LEU A 22 1.03 -4.61 7.06
N PRO A 23 -0.24 -4.17 7.07
CA PRO A 23 -0.63 -2.83 7.55
C PRO A 23 -0.17 -2.52 8.98
N ALA A 24 -0.04 -1.23 9.34
CA ALA A 24 0.22 -0.77 10.72
C ALA A 24 1.45 -1.44 11.40
N ASP A 25 2.61 -1.37 10.75
CA ASP A 25 3.89 -1.94 11.21
C ASP A 25 3.91 -3.47 11.41
N LEU A 26 2.85 -4.16 10.99
CA LEU A 26 2.80 -5.61 10.97
C LEU A 26 3.72 -6.19 9.88
N VAL A 27 4.08 -7.47 10.02
CA VAL A 27 5.05 -8.18 9.18
C VAL A 27 4.54 -9.57 8.86
N VAL A 28 4.82 -10.03 7.64
CA VAL A 28 4.35 -11.35 7.15
C VAL A 28 4.97 -12.51 7.93
N THR A 29 6.16 -12.33 8.50
CA THR A 29 6.88 -13.39 9.23
C THR A 29 6.27 -13.71 10.59
N ASN A 30 5.46 -12.82 11.17
CA ASN A 30 4.83 -13.05 12.47
C ASN A 30 3.43 -13.69 12.30
N PRO A 31 3.20 -14.91 12.84
CA PRO A 31 1.93 -15.60 12.66
C PRO A 31 0.73 -14.87 13.29
N LYS A 32 0.94 -14.11 14.38
CA LYS A 32 -0.13 -13.30 14.98
C LYS A 32 -0.55 -12.13 14.08
N HIS A 33 0.42 -11.56 13.37
CA HIS A 33 0.19 -10.48 12.42
C HIS A 33 -0.62 -10.99 11.22
N ARG A 34 -0.21 -12.14 10.66
CA ARG A 34 -0.98 -12.80 9.59
C ARG A 34 -2.40 -13.14 10.03
N ALA A 35 -2.58 -13.75 11.20
CA ALA A 35 -3.89 -14.07 11.73
C ALA A 35 -4.80 -12.84 11.93
N THR A 36 -4.21 -11.70 12.31
CA THR A 36 -4.94 -10.43 12.43
C THR A 36 -5.42 -9.94 11.05
N ALA A 37 -4.53 -9.95 10.05
CA ALA A 37 -4.87 -9.56 8.69
C ALA A 37 -5.90 -10.50 8.04
N GLU A 38 -5.72 -11.82 8.17
CA GLU A 38 -6.67 -12.82 7.69
C GLU A 38 -8.05 -12.66 8.32
N LYS A 39 -8.12 -12.31 9.61
CA LYS A 39 -9.39 -12.02 10.28
C LYS A 39 -10.07 -10.78 9.71
N ILE A 40 -9.34 -9.66 9.56
CA ILE A 40 -9.91 -8.41 9.03
C ILE A 40 -10.37 -8.62 7.59
N TRP A 41 -9.56 -9.28 6.76
CA TRP A 41 -9.87 -9.55 5.35
C TRP A 41 -10.81 -10.74 5.11
N LYS A 42 -11.29 -11.41 6.18
CA LYS A 42 -12.17 -12.59 6.11
C LYS A 42 -11.58 -13.74 5.27
N LEU A 43 -10.27 -13.95 5.37
CA LEU A 43 -9.55 -15.00 4.65
C LEU A 43 -9.40 -16.26 5.51
N PRO A 44 -9.39 -17.46 4.90
CA PRO A 44 -9.07 -18.69 5.62
C PRO A 44 -7.64 -18.64 6.19
N ALA A 45 -7.43 -19.27 7.35
CA ALA A 45 -6.14 -19.27 8.02
C ALA A 45 -5.04 -19.93 7.17
N GLY A 46 -3.94 -19.21 6.96
CA GLY A 46 -2.80 -19.63 6.14
C GLY A 46 -2.87 -19.14 4.68
N THR A 47 -3.74 -18.17 4.37
CA THR A 47 -3.80 -17.53 3.04
C THR A 47 -2.57 -16.64 2.82
N ILE A 48 -2.15 -15.89 3.84
CA ILE A 48 -1.03 -14.95 3.74
C ILE A 48 0.29 -15.72 3.83
N GLN A 49 1.15 -15.53 2.83
CA GLN A 49 2.47 -16.16 2.79
C GLN A 49 3.38 -15.63 3.91
N GLU A 50 4.10 -16.52 4.58
CA GLU A 50 4.95 -16.15 5.72
C GLU A 50 6.35 -15.70 5.34
N LYS A 51 6.79 -16.04 4.11
CA LYS A 51 8.09 -15.69 3.59
C LYS A 51 8.03 -14.32 2.95
N PRO A 52 8.94 -13.39 3.30
CA PRO A 52 9.09 -12.16 2.55
C PRO A 52 9.30 -12.44 1.06
N GLY A 53 8.61 -11.67 0.21
CA GLY A 53 8.83 -11.71 -1.24
C GLY A 53 10.04 -10.88 -1.66
N PHE A 54 10.19 -10.70 -2.97
CA PHE A 54 11.31 -9.96 -3.55
C PHE A 54 11.23 -8.45 -3.26
N HIS A 55 12.28 -7.88 -2.70
CA HIS A 55 12.41 -6.42 -2.54
C HIS A 55 12.82 -5.74 -3.86
N ALA A 56 12.76 -4.41 -3.97
CA ALA A 56 12.91 -3.69 -5.24
C ALA A 56 14.15 -4.10 -6.08
N VAL A 57 15.35 -4.09 -5.48
CA VAL A 57 16.60 -4.52 -6.16
C VAL A 57 16.58 -6.01 -6.49
N GLU A 58 16.00 -6.85 -5.63
CA GLU A 58 15.88 -8.29 -5.87
C GLU A 58 14.90 -8.60 -6.99
N GLN A 59 13.80 -7.84 -7.14
CA GLN A 59 12.89 -7.98 -8.27
C GLN A 59 13.62 -7.78 -9.60
N SER A 60 14.53 -6.80 -9.70
CA SER A 60 15.35 -6.60 -10.91
C SER A 60 16.25 -7.81 -11.20
N ARG A 61 16.87 -8.39 -10.16
CA ARG A 61 17.68 -9.61 -10.31
C ARG A 61 16.82 -10.81 -10.73
N MET A 62 15.67 -11.02 -10.09
CA MET A 62 14.76 -12.12 -10.40
C MET A 62 14.13 -12.00 -11.79
N LEU A 63 13.89 -10.79 -12.29
CA LEU A 63 13.49 -10.55 -13.68
C LEU A 63 14.63 -10.94 -14.63
N LYS A 64 15.85 -10.49 -14.37
CA LYS A 64 17.03 -10.87 -15.16
C LYS A 64 17.22 -12.38 -15.20
N ASP A 65 17.05 -13.04 -14.07
CA ASP A 65 17.25 -14.48 -13.92
C ASP A 65 16.08 -15.34 -14.44
N GLY A 66 14.98 -14.74 -14.94
CA GLY A 66 13.80 -15.47 -15.44
C GLY A 66 12.99 -16.19 -14.34
N VAL A 67 13.10 -15.71 -13.10
CA VAL A 67 12.37 -16.22 -11.93
C VAL A 67 11.07 -15.46 -11.72
N LEU A 68 11.07 -14.14 -11.93
CA LEU A 68 9.89 -13.28 -11.90
C LEU A 68 9.42 -12.99 -13.32
N ASN A 69 8.37 -13.65 -13.78
CA ASN A 69 8.00 -13.64 -15.21
C ASN A 69 6.80 -12.77 -15.56
N VAL A 70 6.08 -12.25 -14.56
CA VAL A 70 5.03 -11.23 -14.77
C VAL A 70 5.24 -10.14 -13.75
N CYS A 71 5.45 -8.90 -14.20
CA CYS A 71 5.66 -7.77 -13.31
C CYS A 71 4.80 -6.59 -13.77
N TRP A 72 3.92 -6.14 -12.88
CA TRP A 72 3.10 -4.96 -13.07
C TRP A 72 3.61 -3.83 -12.18
N THR A 73 4.10 -2.75 -12.79
CA THR A 73 4.48 -1.54 -12.08
C THR A 73 3.44 -0.43 -12.27
N GLN A 74 3.16 0.30 -11.19
CA GLN A 74 2.19 1.39 -11.18
C GLN A 74 2.80 2.62 -10.50
N ALA A 75 2.52 3.81 -11.03
CA ALA A 75 2.95 5.09 -10.47
C ALA A 75 4.47 5.17 -10.18
N SER A 76 5.29 4.54 -11.03
CA SER A 76 6.75 4.53 -10.90
C SER A 76 7.42 4.49 -12.26
N ASN A 77 8.61 5.09 -12.37
CA ASN A 77 9.47 5.05 -13.55
C ASN A 77 10.80 4.34 -13.21
N ASN A 78 10.71 3.09 -12.77
CA ASN A 78 11.83 2.33 -12.19
C ASN A 78 12.94 1.98 -13.20
N MET A 79 12.67 2.02 -14.51
CA MET A 79 13.70 1.88 -15.53
C MET A 79 14.67 3.08 -15.49
N GLN A 80 14.18 4.25 -15.11
CA GLN A 80 15.00 5.45 -14.95
C GLN A 80 15.51 5.64 -13.51
N ALA A 81 14.71 5.27 -12.52
CA ALA A 81 15.02 5.49 -11.10
C ALA A 81 15.77 4.34 -10.42
N GLY A 82 15.68 3.12 -10.96
CA GLY A 82 16.34 1.94 -10.43
C GLY A 82 17.85 1.99 -10.63
N PRO A 83 18.66 1.49 -9.67
CA PRO A 83 20.11 1.47 -9.81
C PRO A 83 20.55 0.45 -10.85
N ASN A 84 21.76 0.64 -11.39
CA ASN A 84 22.44 -0.34 -12.22
C ASN A 84 21.59 -0.85 -13.41
N ILE A 85 20.97 0.10 -14.13
CA ILE A 85 20.00 -0.14 -15.20
C ILE A 85 20.53 -1.16 -16.21
N MET A 86 21.77 -1.00 -16.65
CA MET A 86 22.37 -1.81 -17.71
C MET A 86 22.68 -3.25 -17.30
N GLN A 87 22.86 -3.54 -16.01
CA GLN A 87 23.19 -4.90 -15.57
C GLN A 87 21.96 -5.68 -15.14
N GLU A 88 20.96 -5.04 -14.55
CA GLU A 88 19.83 -5.74 -13.91
C GLU A 88 18.48 -5.33 -14.49
N VAL A 89 18.14 -4.04 -14.42
CA VAL A 89 16.78 -3.57 -14.72
C VAL A 89 16.42 -3.78 -16.19
N LEU A 90 17.23 -3.26 -17.11
CA LEU A 90 16.94 -3.33 -18.55
C LEU A 90 17.03 -4.76 -19.09
N PRO A 91 18.08 -5.56 -18.81
CA PRO A 91 18.12 -6.95 -19.26
C PRO A 91 16.98 -7.79 -18.71
N GLY A 92 16.57 -7.58 -17.45
CA GLY A 92 15.43 -8.28 -16.86
C GLY A 92 14.11 -7.89 -17.49
N TRP A 93 13.84 -6.61 -17.73
CA TRP A 93 12.59 -6.18 -18.35
C TRP A 93 12.48 -6.58 -19.82
N ARG A 94 13.61 -6.77 -20.52
CA ARG A 94 13.65 -7.19 -21.93
C ARG A 94 13.93 -8.68 -22.12
N ASN A 95 13.98 -9.45 -21.03
CA ASN A 95 14.07 -10.90 -21.11
C ASN A 95 12.79 -11.44 -21.77
N PRO A 96 12.88 -12.23 -22.86
CA PRO A 96 11.71 -12.72 -23.60
C PRO A 96 10.79 -13.65 -22.79
N ASP A 97 11.26 -14.20 -21.66
CA ASP A 97 10.44 -15.02 -20.77
C ASP A 97 9.53 -14.20 -19.84
N ASN A 98 9.73 -12.87 -19.80
CA ASN A 98 9.02 -11.95 -18.91
C ASN A 98 7.93 -11.18 -19.65
N PHE A 99 6.87 -10.81 -18.92
CA PHE A 99 5.82 -9.92 -19.37
C PHE A 99 5.72 -8.70 -18.46
N MET A 100 6.10 -7.53 -18.98
CA MET A 100 6.14 -6.28 -18.25
C MET A 100 4.90 -5.43 -18.52
N ILE A 101 4.20 -5.04 -17.46
CA ILE A 101 3.04 -4.15 -17.50
C ILE A 101 3.40 -2.84 -16.79
N VAL A 102 3.21 -1.70 -17.45
CA VAL A 102 3.41 -0.37 -16.88
C VAL A 102 2.10 0.42 -16.91
N SER A 103 1.63 0.84 -15.75
CA SER A 103 0.56 1.83 -15.63
C SER A 103 1.17 3.22 -15.40
N ASP A 104 1.00 4.10 -16.39
CA ASP A 104 1.59 5.44 -16.37
C ASP A 104 0.63 6.45 -17.01
N VAL A 105 0.86 7.72 -16.70
CA VAL A 105 0.12 8.87 -17.25
C VAL A 105 0.86 9.51 -18.42
N TYR A 106 2.14 9.18 -18.61
CA TYR A 106 2.96 9.61 -19.74
C TYR A 106 3.81 8.47 -20.33
N PRO A 107 4.30 8.62 -21.57
CA PRO A 107 5.28 7.72 -22.17
C PRO A 107 6.66 7.84 -21.50
N THR A 108 6.87 7.14 -20.40
CA THR A 108 8.15 7.11 -19.65
C THR A 108 9.16 6.12 -20.23
N VAL A 109 10.41 6.15 -19.76
CA VAL A 109 11.43 5.16 -20.13
C VAL A 109 11.02 3.76 -19.67
N SER A 110 10.36 3.65 -18.51
CA SER A 110 9.70 2.41 -18.08
C SER A 110 8.64 1.96 -19.06
N ALA A 111 7.71 2.84 -19.46
CA ALA A 111 6.66 2.48 -20.41
C ALA A 111 7.24 2.01 -21.76
N GLN A 112 8.29 2.67 -22.26
CA GLN A 112 8.96 2.29 -23.52
C GLN A 112 9.65 0.92 -23.46
N ALA A 113 10.05 0.46 -22.27
CA ALA A 113 10.69 -0.85 -22.08
C ALA A 113 9.69 -1.99 -21.82
N ALA A 114 8.41 -1.66 -21.53
CA ALA A 114 7.37 -2.62 -21.19
C ALA A 114 6.71 -3.26 -22.41
N ASP A 115 5.93 -4.32 -22.18
CA ASP A 115 5.21 -5.06 -23.21
C ASP A 115 3.73 -4.66 -23.28
N LEU A 116 3.17 -4.20 -22.16
CA LEU A 116 1.84 -3.62 -22.06
C LEU A 116 1.87 -2.31 -21.29
N ILE A 117 1.30 -1.25 -21.88
CA ILE A 117 1.16 0.07 -21.25
C ILE A 117 -0.33 0.32 -20.99
N LEU A 118 -0.68 0.67 -19.76
CA LEU A 118 -2.04 1.00 -19.36
C LEU A 118 -2.13 2.51 -19.07
N PRO A 119 -3.03 3.26 -19.73
CA PRO A 119 -3.19 4.69 -19.45
C PRO A 119 -3.84 4.90 -18.08
N SER A 120 -3.14 5.58 -17.19
CA SER A 120 -3.59 5.83 -15.81
C SER A 120 -4.19 7.23 -15.61
N ALA A 121 -5.20 7.33 -14.74
CA ALA A 121 -5.67 8.61 -14.22
C ALA A 121 -4.79 9.11 -13.06
N MET A 122 -4.41 10.39 -13.05
CA MET A 122 -3.50 10.99 -12.06
C MET A 122 -4.16 12.00 -11.13
N TRP A 123 -3.61 12.08 -9.91
CA TRP A 123 -3.89 13.16 -8.95
C TRP A 123 -5.39 13.46 -8.80
N VAL A 124 -5.85 14.67 -9.15
CA VAL A 124 -7.25 15.11 -9.01
C VAL A 124 -8.19 14.58 -10.10
N GLU A 125 -7.70 13.76 -11.03
CA GLU A 125 -8.55 12.97 -11.94
C GLU A 125 -9.22 11.79 -11.22
N LYS A 126 -8.87 11.54 -9.95
CA LYS A 126 -9.45 10.52 -9.08
C LYS A 126 -9.56 11.05 -7.64
N GLU A 127 -10.44 10.44 -6.85
CA GLU A 127 -10.46 10.66 -5.41
C GLU A 127 -9.23 10.01 -4.77
N GLY A 128 -8.61 10.67 -3.79
CA GLY A 128 -7.40 10.12 -3.19
C GLY A 128 -7.04 10.69 -1.84
N ALA A 129 -6.01 10.06 -1.26
CA ALA A 129 -5.51 10.34 0.07
C ALA A 129 -3.99 10.19 0.10
N PHE A 130 -3.29 11.16 0.70
CA PHE A 130 -1.84 11.09 0.94
C PHE A 130 -1.49 11.40 2.38
N GLY A 131 -0.51 10.67 2.93
CA GLY A 131 0.03 10.89 4.28
C GLY A 131 1.47 11.39 4.25
N ASN A 132 1.71 12.58 4.80
CA ASN A 132 2.99 13.28 4.69
C ASN A 132 4.01 12.89 5.80
N ALA A 133 5.17 13.58 5.82
CA ALA A 133 6.27 13.34 6.76
C ALA A 133 5.92 13.56 8.26
N GLU A 134 4.91 14.38 8.56
CA GLU A 134 4.44 14.65 9.92
C GLU A 134 3.21 13.82 10.34
N ARG A 135 2.91 12.73 9.62
CA ARG A 135 1.76 11.82 9.84
C ARG A 135 0.40 12.41 9.44
N ARG A 136 0.39 13.54 8.72
CA ARG A 136 -0.85 14.19 8.31
C ARG A 136 -1.41 13.49 7.08
N THR A 137 -2.54 12.82 7.24
CA THR A 137 -3.33 12.30 6.12
C THR A 137 -4.23 13.39 5.56
N GLN A 138 -4.21 13.62 4.26
CA GLN A 138 -4.98 14.63 3.55
C GLN A 138 -5.73 13.99 2.38
N PHE A 139 -7.02 14.28 2.25
CA PHE A 139 -7.84 13.79 1.15
C PHE A 139 -8.07 14.86 0.09
N TRP A 140 -8.47 14.41 -1.09
CA TRP A 140 -9.05 15.24 -2.13
C TRP A 140 -10.12 14.43 -2.87
N HIS A 141 -11.18 15.12 -3.31
CA HIS A 141 -12.17 14.57 -4.22
C HIS A 141 -11.63 14.52 -5.66
N GLN A 142 -12.26 13.71 -6.51
CA GLN A 142 -12.08 13.81 -7.95
C GLN A 142 -12.65 15.14 -8.46
N LEU A 143 -11.79 15.96 -9.08
CA LEU A 143 -12.15 17.30 -9.57
C LEU A 143 -12.36 17.33 -11.09
N VAL A 144 -11.67 16.46 -11.82
CA VAL A 144 -11.73 16.39 -13.29
C VAL A 144 -11.79 14.93 -13.74
N THR A 145 -12.13 14.71 -15.00
CA THR A 145 -12.12 13.37 -15.62
C THR A 145 -10.83 13.19 -16.40
N ALA A 146 -10.27 11.98 -16.32
CA ALA A 146 -9.07 11.63 -17.05
C ALA A 146 -9.30 11.67 -18.59
N PRO A 147 -8.26 11.91 -19.40
CA PRO A 147 -8.41 11.95 -20.85
C PRO A 147 -8.62 10.55 -21.46
N GLY A 148 -9.45 10.49 -22.50
CA GLY A 148 -9.69 9.26 -23.27
C GLY A 148 -10.20 8.11 -22.40
N ASP A 149 -9.55 6.96 -22.49
CA ASP A 149 -9.86 5.76 -21.71
C ASP A 149 -8.94 5.57 -20.49
N ALA A 150 -8.23 6.62 -20.05
CA ALA A 150 -7.38 6.55 -18.86
C ALA A 150 -8.22 6.24 -17.62
N ARG A 151 -7.77 5.28 -16.81
CA ARG A 151 -8.46 4.84 -15.58
C ARG A 151 -7.50 4.78 -14.42
N SER A 152 -7.96 5.05 -13.21
CA SER A 152 -7.08 5.07 -12.03
C SER A 152 -6.43 3.70 -11.76
N ASP A 153 -5.29 3.72 -11.07
CA ASP A 153 -4.61 2.50 -10.62
C ASP A 153 -5.53 1.64 -9.73
N LEU A 154 -6.36 2.28 -8.89
CA LEU A 154 -7.38 1.60 -8.08
C LEU A 154 -8.40 0.87 -8.96
N TRP A 155 -8.94 1.54 -9.97
CA TRP A 155 -9.86 0.92 -10.91
C TRP A 155 -9.22 -0.28 -11.61
N GLN A 156 -7.98 -0.14 -12.07
CA GLN A 156 -7.25 -1.20 -12.77
C GLN A 156 -7.09 -2.43 -11.87
N LEU A 157 -6.67 -2.25 -10.60
CA LEU A 157 -6.50 -3.34 -9.63
C LEU A 157 -7.83 -4.05 -9.34
N MET A 158 -8.89 -3.28 -9.07
CA MET A 158 -10.22 -3.82 -8.79
C MET A 158 -10.80 -4.56 -10.00
N GLU A 159 -10.73 -3.99 -11.20
CA GLU A 159 -11.24 -4.64 -12.41
C GLU A 159 -10.45 -5.90 -12.76
N PHE A 160 -9.12 -5.85 -12.65
CA PHE A 160 -8.28 -7.01 -12.92
C PHE A 160 -8.56 -8.17 -11.96
N SER A 161 -8.88 -7.89 -10.70
CA SER A 161 -9.23 -8.91 -9.71
C SER A 161 -10.48 -9.74 -10.06
N LYS A 162 -11.35 -9.26 -10.98
CA LYS A 162 -12.50 -10.02 -11.49
C LYS A 162 -12.11 -11.18 -12.41
N ARG A 163 -10.86 -11.18 -12.92
CA ARG A 163 -10.36 -12.14 -13.91
C ARG A 163 -9.81 -13.42 -13.30
N PHE A 164 -9.76 -13.50 -11.97
CA PHE A 164 -9.23 -14.64 -11.24
C PHE A 164 -10.28 -15.13 -10.27
N THR A 165 -10.52 -16.42 -10.29
CA THR A 165 -11.29 -17.12 -9.27
C THR A 165 -10.37 -17.63 -8.17
N THR A 166 -10.95 -17.89 -7.01
CA THR A 166 -10.26 -18.56 -5.91
C THR A 166 -9.73 -19.93 -6.32
N ASP A 167 -10.47 -20.66 -7.17
CA ASP A 167 -10.10 -22.02 -7.60
C ASP A 167 -8.87 -22.02 -8.53
N GLU A 168 -8.61 -20.92 -9.23
CA GLU A 168 -7.42 -20.73 -10.07
C GLU A 168 -6.19 -20.31 -9.26
N THR A 169 -6.38 -19.65 -8.11
CA THR A 169 -5.31 -18.93 -7.41
C THR A 169 -4.99 -19.48 -6.03
N TRP A 170 -5.90 -20.22 -5.39
CA TRP A 170 -5.73 -20.72 -4.03
C TRP A 170 -5.58 -22.25 -4.01
N PRO A 171 -4.70 -22.80 -3.15
CA PRO A 171 -4.59 -24.24 -2.99
C PRO A 171 -5.90 -24.88 -2.51
N ALA A 172 -6.15 -26.12 -2.96
CA ALA A 172 -7.40 -26.83 -2.64
C ALA A 172 -7.61 -27.02 -1.13
N GLU A 173 -6.53 -27.23 -0.38
CA GLU A 173 -6.52 -27.35 1.08
C GLU A 173 -6.87 -26.04 1.79
N LEU A 174 -6.61 -24.90 1.16
CA LEU A 174 -7.02 -23.59 1.68
C LEU A 174 -8.52 -23.39 1.47
N LEU A 175 -9.02 -23.70 0.27
CA LEU A 175 -10.45 -23.62 -0.05
C LEU A 175 -11.31 -24.60 0.74
N ALA A 176 -10.77 -25.76 1.11
CA ALA A 176 -11.46 -26.70 1.99
C ALA A 176 -11.78 -26.12 3.38
N LYS A 177 -11.03 -25.11 3.84
CA LYS A 177 -11.28 -24.41 5.11
C LYS A 177 -12.35 -23.32 5.00
N ALA A 178 -12.65 -22.87 3.78
CA ALA A 178 -13.63 -21.81 3.49
C ALA A 178 -14.41 -22.16 2.20
N PRO A 179 -15.21 -23.23 2.20
CA PRO A 179 -15.93 -23.71 1.02
C PRO A 179 -16.89 -22.67 0.43
N GLU A 180 -17.36 -21.72 1.23
CA GLU A 180 -18.18 -20.58 0.80
C GLU A 180 -17.45 -19.59 -0.12
N LEU A 181 -16.12 -19.63 -0.18
CA LEU A 181 -15.31 -18.81 -1.07
C LEU A 181 -15.06 -19.47 -2.42
N LYS A 182 -15.37 -20.77 -2.56
CA LYS A 182 -15.13 -21.51 -3.80
C LYS A 182 -15.92 -20.93 -4.98
N GLY A 183 -15.27 -20.81 -6.13
CA GLY A 183 -15.81 -20.30 -7.38
C GLY A 183 -15.98 -18.78 -7.41
N LYS A 184 -15.68 -18.06 -6.32
CA LYS A 184 -15.74 -16.61 -6.29
C LYS A 184 -14.55 -15.99 -7.00
N THR A 185 -14.76 -14.83 -7.58
CA THR A 185 -13.68 -14.00 -8.08
C THR A 185 -12.90 -13.37 -6.92
N LEU A 186 -11.62 -13.04 -7.12
CA LEU A 186 -10.86 -12.26 -6.14
C LEU A 186 -11.52 -10.90 -5.89
N PHE A 187 -12.21 -10.33 -6.88
CA PHE A 187 -13.03 -9.14 -6.68
C PHE A 187 -14.11 -9.32 -5.61
N GLU A 188 -14.83 -10.44 -5.67
CA GLU A 188 -15.88 -10.75 -4.69
C GLU A 188 -15.30 -11.00 -3.30
N VAL A 189 -14.13 -11.65 -3.21
CA VAL A 189 -13.47 -11.95 -1.94
C VAL A 189 -12.85 -10.70 -1.31
N LEU A 190 -12.23 -9.82 -2.10
CA LEU A 190 -11.43 -8.70 -1.59
C LEU A 190 -12.18 -7.37 -1.55
N PHE A 191 -13.11 -7.12 -2.49
CA PHE A 191 -13.76 -5.82 -2.65
C PHE A 191 -15.29 -5.86 -2.46
N LYS A 192 -15.95 -7.01 -2.66
CA LYS A 192 -17.38 -7.22 -2.31
C LYS A 192 -17.57 -8.16 -1.11
N ASN A 193 -16.85 -7.87 -0.05
CA ASN A 193 -16.72 -8.74 1.12
C ASN A 193 -17.66 -8.36 2.29
N GLY A 194 -18.60 -7.44 2.07
CA GLY A 194 -19.49 -6.87 3.07
C GLY A 194 -18.82 -5.87 4.02
N GLN A 195 -17.56 -5.51 3.79
CA GLN A 195 -16.85 -4.43 4.49
C GLN A 195 -16.47 -3.33 3.50
N VAL A 196 -15.79 -3.68 2.41
CA VAL A 196 -15.35 -2.70 1.40
C VAL A 196 -16.53 -2.15 0.59
N ASP A 197 -17.57 -2.95 0.35
CA ASP A 197 -18.76 -2.55 -0.39
C ASP A 197 -19.94 -2.11 0.49
N GLN A 198 -19.73 -1.94 1.80
CA GLN A 198 -20.80 -1.61 2.73
C GLN A 198 -21.33 -0.16 2.58
N PHE A 199 -20.54 0.73 1.98
CA PHE A 199 -20.89 2.14 1.81
C PHE A 199 -21.51 2.34 0.43
N PRO A 200 -22.80 2.70 0.35
CA PRO A 200 -23.47 2.83 -0.93
C PRO A 200 -23.13 4.18 -1.59
N VAL A 201 -23.37 4.30 -2.90
CA VAL A 201 -22.98 5.48 -3.70
C VAL A 201 -23.69 6.76 -3.26
N GLU A 202 -24.82 6.66 -2.57
CA GLU A 202 -25.56 7.79 -2.02
C GLU A 202 -24.81 8.52 -0.90
N GLN A 203 -23.73 7.93 -0.35
CA GLN A 203 -22.85 8.60 0.61
C GLN A 203 -21.78 9.48 -0.05
N LEU A 204 -21.66 9.46 -1.39
CA LEU A 204 -20.77 10.38 -2.09
C LEU A 204 -21.20 11.82 -1.83
N GLU A 205 -20.22 12.70 -1.61
CA GLU A 205 -20.49 14.12 -1.45
C GLU A 205 -21.05 14.72 -2.74
N ALA A 206 -22.18 15.43 -2.63
CA ALA A 206 -22.84 16.03 -3.76
C ALA A 206 -21.94 17.05 -4.47
N GLY A 207 -21.88 16.98 -5.80
CA GLY A 207 -21.10 17.91 -6.63
C GLY A 207 -19.73 17.39 -7.03
N TYR A 208 -19.25 16.28 -6.45
CA TYR A 208 -18.03 15.62 -6.86
C TYR A 208 -18.30 14.37 -7.70
N LYS A 209 -17.40 14.08 -8.63
CA LYS A 209 -17.40 12.82 -9.38
C LYS A 209 -16.72 11.73 -8.54
N ASN A 210 -17.02 10.48 -8.86
CA ASN A 210 -16.24 9.34 -8.41
C ASN A 210 -16.44 8.20 -9.43
N ASP A 211 -15.49 8.09 -10.36
CA ASP A 211 -15.60 7.17 -11.50
C ASP A 211 -15.56 5.69 -11.08
N GLU A 212 -14.78 5.34 -10.06
CA GLU A 212 -14.74 3.98 -9.51
C GLU A 212 -16.05 3.62 -8.81
N ALA A 213 -16.60 4.53 -7.99
CA ALA A 213 -17.85 4.28 -7.31
C ALA A 213 -18.99 4.05 -8.30
N LYS A 214 -19.03 4.86 -9.38
CA LYS A 214 -19.95 4.66 -10.50
C LYS A 214 -19.73 3.32 -11.21
N ALA A 215 -18.48 2.91 -11.42
CA ALA A 215 -18.15 1.68 -12.12
C ALA A 215 -18.49 0.40 -11.33
N PHE A 216 -18.35 0.44 -10.00
CA PHE A 216 -18.49 -0.75 -9.14
C PHE A 216 -19.81 -0.78 -8.34
N GLY A 217 -20.53 0.34 -8.25
CA GLY A 217 -21.88 0.41 -7.65
C GLY A 217 -21.89 0.55 -6.12
N PHE A 218 -20.77 0.94 -5.51
CA PHE A 218 -20.61 1.26 -4.09
C PHE A 218 -19.51 2.32 -3.94
N TYR A 219 -19.18 2.79 -2.74
CA TYR A 219 -18.13 3.78 -2.49
C TYR A 219 -16.81 3.10 -2.06
N PRO A 220 -15.96 2.62 -3.00
CA PRO A 220 -14.82 1.77 -2.68
C PRO A 220 -13.74 2.47 -1.87
N GLN A 221 -13.48 3.76 -2.12
CA GLN A 221 -12.44 4.51 -1.40
C GLN A 221 -12.76 4.57 0.11
N LYS A 222 -14.03 4.82 0.46
CA LYS A 222 -14.49 4.82 1.85
C LYS A 222 -14.41 3.44 2.48
N GLY A 223 -14.88 2.42 1.79
CA GLY A 223 -14.83 1.05 2.29
C GLY A 223 -13.42 0.52 2.51
N LEU A 224 -12.54 0.73 1.53
CA LEU A 224 -11.13 0.34 1.63
C LEU A 224 -10.43 1.07 2.76
N PHE A 225 -10.65 2.37 2.91
CA PHE A 225 -10.05 3.16 3.98
C PHE A 225 -10.53 2.70 5.35
N GLU A 226 -11.85 2.49 5.52
CA GLU A 226 -12.42 2.08 6.81
C GLU A 226 -12.04 0.64 7.17
N GLU A 227 -11.92 -0.28 6.20
CA GLU A 227 -11.38 -1.62 6.44
C GLU A 227 -9.89 -1.56 6.84
N TYR A 228 -9.09 -0.80 6.08
CA TYR A 228 -7.67 -0.58 6.39
C TYR A 228 -7.46 0.06 7.78
N ALA A 229 -8.26 1.06 8.13
CA ALA A 229 -8.12 1.78 9.40
C ALA A 229 -8.34 0.88 10.64
N GLN A 230 -9.03 -0.26 10.49
CA GLN A 230 -9.19 -1.24 11.58
C GLN A 230 -7.86 -1.77 12.10
N PHE A 231 -6.82 -1.85 11.25
CA PHE A 231 -5.50 -2.31 11.66
C PHE A 231 -4.83 -1.37 12.67
N GLY A 232 -5.03 -0.07 12.52
CA GLY A 232 -4.32 0.94 13.32
C GLY A 232 -5.11 1.50 14.51
N ARG A 233 -6.45 1.52 14.42
CA ARG A 233 -7.32 2.02 15.48
C ARG A 233 -7.22 1.16 16.73
N GLY A 234 -6.95 1.78 17.88
CA GLY A 234 -6.67 1.12 19.16
C GLY A 234 -5.25 0.56 19.30
N HIS A 235 -4.40 0.70 18.28
CA HIS A 235 -3.07 0.11 18.22
C HIS A 235 -1.97 1.16 17.98
N GLY A 236 -2.24 2.44 18.27
CA GLY A 236 -1.27 3.52 18.16
C GLY A 236 -1.13 4.14 16.76
N HIS A 237 -1.91 3.67 15.79
CA HIS A 237 -1.93 4.13 14.40
C HIS A 237 -3.33 4.62 13.96
N ASP A 238 -4.04 5.27 14.89
CA ASP A 238 -5.44 5.63 14.72
C ASP A 238 -5.64 6.67 13.62
N LEU A 239 -6.24 6.23 12.51
CA LEU A 239 -6.81 7.13 11.52
C LEU A 239 -8.20 7.59 11.98
N ALA A 240 -8.51 8.87 11.70
CA ALA A 240 -9.85 9.40 11.94
C ALA A 240 -10.89 8.67 11.07
N ALA A 241 -12.17 8.92 11.30
CA ALA A 241 -13.22 8.51 10.36
C ALA A 241 -12.97 9.15 8.98
N PHE A 242 -13.18 8.38 7.91
CA PHE A 242 -12.99 8.77 6.52
C PHE A 242 -13.51 10.19 6.21
N ASP A 243 -14.76 10.47 6.55
CA ASP A 243 -15.45 11.72 6.18
C ASP A 243 -14.79 12.98 6.80
N ARG A 244 -14.04 12.82 7.90
CA ARG A 244 -13.31 13.94 8.51
C ARG A 244 -12.18 14.44 7.62
N TYR A 245 -11.55 13.56 6.86
CA TYR A 245 -10.43 13.96 6.02
C TYR A 245 -10.85 14.76 4.79
N HIS A 246 -12.11 14.63 4.34
CA HIS A 246 -12.69 15.49 3.29
C HIS A 246 -13.07 16.88 3.81
N SER A 247 -13.44 16.99 5.10
CA SER A 247 -13.83 18.27 5.72
C SER A 247 -12.67 19.03 6.38
N GLU A 248 -11.52 18.39 6.56
CA GLU A 248 -10.37 18.96 7.26
C GLU A 248 -9.13 19.03 6.36
N ARG A 249 -8.21 19.98 6.65
CA ARG A 249 -6.91 20.09 5.96
C ARG A 249 -5.90 19.08 6.52
N GLY A 250 -6.35 17.83 6.55
CA GLY A 250 -5.71 16.68 7.12
C GLY A 250 -5.57 16.68 8.63
N LEU A 251 -5.29 15.50 9.16
CA LEU A 251 -5.09 15.24 10.59
C LEU A 251 -3.89 14.33 10.81
N ARG A 252 -3.14 14.61 11.88
CA ARG A 252 -1.97 13.80 12.27
C ARG A 252 -2.36 12.65 13.18
N TRP A 253 -2.08 11.42 12.74
CA TRP A 253 -2.34 10.24 13.57
C TRP A 253 -1.32 10.10 14.72
N PRO A 254 -1.67 9.42 15.83
CA PRO A 254 -3.00 8.85 16.11
C PRO A 254 -4.05 9.95 16.37
N VAL A 255 -5.23 9.78 15.78
CA VAL A 255 -6.42 10.61 16.00
C VAL A 255 -7.35 9.89 16.97
N VAL A 256 -7.30 10.26 18.25
CA VAL A 256 -8.07 9.62 19.33
C VAL A 256 -9.06 10.61 19.91
N ASP A 257 -10.30 10.19 20.15
CA ASP A 257 -11.41 11.04 20.62
C ASP A 257 -11.55 12.35 19.82
N GLY A 258 -11.35 12.23 18.51
CA GLY A 258 -11.44 13.34 17.58
C GLY A 258 -10.20 14.23 17.49
N LYS A 259 -9.19 14.05 18.34
CA LYS A 259 -8.01 14.93 18.44
C LYS A 259 -6.78 14.31 17.79
N GLU A 260 -6.11 15.07 16.93
CA GLU A 260 -4.82 14.67 16.35
C GLU A 260 -3.67 14.72 17.38
N THR A 261 -2.63 13.91 17.13
CA THR A 261 -1.46 13.82 17.99
C THR A 261 -0.23 14.46 17.33
N ARG A 262 0.30 15.50 17.97
CA ARG A 262 1.48 16.25 17.49
C ARG A 262 2.80 15.59 17.88
N TRP A 263 2.94 15.23 19.16
CA TRP A 263 4.11 14.59 19.72
C TRP A 263 3.73 13.23 20.28
N ARG A 264 4.32 12.16 19.71
CA ARG A 264 4.14 10.80 20.21
C ARG A 264 5.11 10.50 21.36
N TYR A 265 4.77 9.50 22.17
CA TYR A 265 5.57 8.99 23.28
C TYR A 265 5.77 9.95 24.46
N ARG A 266 5.10 11.12 24.48
CA ARG A 266 5.20 12.13 25.54
C ARG A 266 3.91 12.23 26.35
N GLU A 267 4.01 12.10 27.67
CA GLU A 267 2.87 12.23 28.57
C GLU A 267 2.15 13.57 28.39
N GLY A 268 0.81 13.52 28.36
CA GLY A 268 -0.05 14.69 28.15
C GLY A 268 -0.17 15.16 26.70
N LEU A 269 0.67 14.66 25.79
CA LEU A 269 0.65 14.99 24.36
C LEU A 269 0.25 13.80 23.47
N ASP A 270 0.50 12.57 23.95
CA ASP A 270 0.13 11.31 23.31
C ASP A 270 -0.84 10.54 24.21
N PRO A 271 -2.04 10.18 23.72
CA PRO A 271 -3.05 9.46 24.50
C PRO A 271 -2.63 8.03 24.88
N TYR A 272 -1.61 7.44 24.24
CA TYR A 272 -1.13 6.10 24.57
C TYR A 272 -0.09 6.07 25.70
N VAL A 273 0.35 7.23 26.19
CA VAL A 273 1.35 7.30 27.26
C VAL A 273 0.70 7.26 28.63
N GLU A 274 1.09 6.27 29.44
CA GLU A 274 0.60 6.09 30.80
C GLU A 274 0.98 7.27 31.71
N LYS A 275 0.01 7.72 32.53
CA LYS A 275 0.21 8.82 33.49
C LYS A 275 1.34 8.52 34.46
N GLY A 276 2.21 9.51 34.69
CA GLY A 276 3.38 9.42 35.57
C GLY A 276 4.62 8.79 34.90
N SER A 277 4.56 8.44 33.61
CA SER A 277 5.70 7.87 32.89
C SER A 277 6.63 8.93 32.29
N GLU A 278 6.17 10.17 32.13
CA GLU A 278 6.79 11.27 31.37
C GLU A 278 7.04 10.97 29.88
N VAL A 279 7.77 9.90 29.56
CA VAL A 279 8.08 9.42 28.21
C VAL A 279 7.93 7.90 28.16
N GLN A 280 7.27 7.39 27.12
CA GLN A 280 7.02 5.96 26.97
C GLN A 280 7.07 5.52 25.51
N PHE A 281 8.07 4.70 25.15
CA PHE A 281 8.22 4.16 23.80
C PHE A 281 7.48 2.83 23.67
N TYR A 282 6.15 2.89 23.72
CA TYR A 282 5.24 1.72 23.77
C TYR A 282 5.27 0.81 22.54
N GLY A 283 6.07 1.12 21.52
CA GLY A 283 6.38 0.18 20.44
C GLY A 283 7.30 -0.97 20.87
N TYR A 284 7.98 -0.83 22.01
CA TYR A 284 8.82 -1.88 22.61
C TYR A 284 8.14 -2.47 23.84
N PRO A 285 8.29 -3.80 24.09
CA PRO A 285 7.67 -4.46 25.25
C PRO A 285 8.06 -3.85 26.61
N ASP A 286 9.30 -3.37 26.75
CA ASP A 286 9.82 -2.72 27.95
C ASP A 286 9.65 -1.20 27.95
N LYS A 287 9.01 -0.66 26.91
CA LYS A 287 8.64 0.75 26.72
C LYS A 287 9.83 1.72 26.66
N LYS A 288 11.03 1.23 26.33
CA LYS A 288 12.26 2.05 26.23
C LYS A 288 12.73 2.20 24.79
N ALA A 289 13.32 3.34 24.49
CA ALA A 289 14.08 3.51 23.26
C ALA A 289 15.41 2.76 23.36
N ILE A 290 15.92 2.32 22.22
CA ILE A 290 17.20 1.61 22.13
C ILE A 290 18.29 2.59 21.71
N ILE A 291 19.38 2.62 22.47
CA ILE A 291 20.62 3.31 22.06
C ILE A 291 21.52 2.28 21.40
N PHE A 292 21.92 2.53 20.16
CA PHE A 292 22.84 1.68 19.42
C PHE A 292 24.24 2.30 19.36
N ALA A 293 25.27 1.50 19.66
CA ALA A 293 26.66 1.83 19.37
C ALA A 293 27.04 1.16 18.05
N LEU A 294 27.07 1.94 16.96
CA LEU A 294 27.39 1.44 15.62
C LEU A 294 28.69 2.09 15.13
N PRO A 295 29.65 1.31 14.60
CA PRO A 295 30.89 1.86 14.07
C PRO A 295 30.66 2.53 12.70
N TYR A 296 31.67 3.27 12.26
CA TYR A 296 31.76 3.66 10.85
C TYR A 296 32.08 2.43 9.99
N GLU A 297 31.42 2.33 8.85
CA GLU A 297 31.74 1.42 7.76
C GLU A 297 31.87 2.25 6.46
N PRO A 298 32.87 1.97 5.61
CA PRO A 298 33.04 2.72 4.36
C PRO A 298 31.94 2.40 3.35
N PRO A 299 31.75 3.25 2.32
CA PRO A 299 30.89 2.93 1.19
C PRO A 299 31.29 1.62 0.51
N ALA A 300 30.33 0.96 -0.14
CA ALA A 300 30.58 -0.29 -0.87
C ALA A 300 31.60 -0.13 -2.01
N GLU A 301 31.64 1.06 -2.62
CA GLU A 301 32.62 1.47 -3.64
C GLU A 301 33.05 2.90 -3.31
N ALA A 302 34.35 3.10 -3.16
CA ALA A 302 34.95 4.42 -2.93
C ALA A 302 35.78 4.81 -4.16
N PRO A 303 35.98 6.10 -4.43
CA PRO A 303 36.83 6.52 -5.54
C PRO A 303 38.22 5.90 -5.49
N ASP A 304 38.72 5.51 -6.65
CA ASP A 304 40.05 4.93 -6.83
C ASP A 304 40.80 5.60 -8.00
N ALA A 305 41.93 5.03 -8.43
CA ALA A 305 42.74 5.63 -9.49
C ALA A 305 42.06 5.59 -10.87
N ASP A 306 41.20 4.60 -11.12
CA ASP A 306 40.48 4.42 -12.38
C ASP A 306 39.14 5.19 -12.37
N TYR A 307 38.55 5.38 -11.18
CA TYR A 307 37.30 6.12 -10.93
C TYR A 307 37.47 7.15 -9.79
N PRO A 308 38.17 8.27 -10.03
CA PRO A 308 38.55 9.25 -9.00
C PRO A 308 37.43 10.18 -8.51
#